data_AF-K9ZLZ1-F1
#
_entry.id   AF-K9ZLZ1-F1
#
_cell.length_a   1.000
_cell.length_b   1.000
_cell.length_c   1.000
_cell.angle_alpha   90.00
_cell.angle_beta   90.00
_cell.angle_gamma   90.00
#
_symmetry.space_group_name_H-M   'P 1'
#
loop_
_entity.id
_entity.type
_entity.pdbx_description
1 polymer ?
#
loop_
_entity_poly.entity_id
_entity_poly.type
_entity_poly.pdbx_seq_one_letter_code
_entity_poly.pdbx_strand_id
1 'polypeptide(L)'
;MTTAQQPENKKQPNRTVAELVEYIQVLSIEIQELYCLDQIPWVVGYSGGKDSTATLQLIWNAIAELPPEKRTKPIHVITTDTGVENPYVSGWVRSSHKHIELAAQEQKIPMQPHVLEPEIADTYWVGLIGKGYPAPRRKFRWCTGRLKINPSNRFIRDVVRSNGEAIVILGIRKAESHSRATTMKKLEEKRVRERLSPNANLPNSLVYSPIEDWRTDEVWLYLMQWENPWGHSNKDLFTMYRESTADNECPLVVDTSTPSCGSSRFGCWVCTLVDRDKSLNAMIQNNDEKEWLQPIVDFRRELDIENDREKRDFRRLRGEVQLFERNLEGGTSIEPIPGPYTKYWREYWLRKLLIAQKEMRQNAPENMRDITLISQAELSEIRRIWLEEKHEFDDSLPRIYEEVTGEVFKDPRPGADHTTLGIDEWEILEEICDSDGMHLELMSKLLDTERQFKKKTRRVGIYESLEKCFNTSSRSPEAAIKNAHLKRDLRQAALDGDVATIREKVKQLTLGDAPEKEEAKPQTWASFKFAKKNVDDSSDE
;
A
#
# COMPACT_ATOMS: atom_id res chain seq x y z
N MET A 1 -6.45 -2.45 -52.00
CA MET A 1 -7.88 -2.58 -51.67
C MET A 1 -8.25 -4.04 -51.79
N THR A 2 -8.19 -4.73 -50.67
CA THR A 2 -8.73 -6.08 -50.49
C THR A 2 -9.34 -6.02 -49.10
N THR A 3 -10.59 -5.58 -49.06
CA THR A 3 -11.44 -5.58 -47.88
C THR A 3 -11.58 -7.03 -47.42
N ALA A 4 -10.81 -7.41 -46.40
CA ALA A 4 -11.14 -8.57 -45.59
C ALA A 4 -12.49 -8.27 -44.95
N GLN A 5 -13.50 -9.07 -45.30
CA GLN A 5 -14.85 -8.94 -44.76
C GLN A 5 -14.82 -9.22 -43.27
N GLN A 6 -15.35 -8.26 -42.50
CA GLN A 6 -15.66 -8.42 -41.09
C GLN A 6 -16.63 -9.60 -40.89
N PRO A 7 -16.48 -10.39 -39.83
CA PRO A 7 -17.64 -11.01 -39.22
C PRO A 7 -18.45 -9.90 -38.54
N GLU A 8 -19.61 -9.60 -39.10
CA GLU A 8 -20.59 -8.67 -38.54
C GLU A 8 -20.88 -8.98 -37.07
N ASN A 9 -20.75 -7.95 -36.23
CA ASN A 9 -21.48 -7.69 -34.99
C ASN A 9 -22.37 -8.84 -34.45
N LYS A 10 -21.79 -9.88 -33.83
CA LYS A 10 -22.55 -10.86 -33.06
C LYS A 10 -22.58 -10.45 -31.59
N LYS A 11 -23.76 -10.05 -31.12
CA LYS A 11 -24.17 -10.24 -29.71
C LYS A 11 -23.77 -11.67 -29.33
N GLN A 12 -22.71 -11.85 -28.53
CA GLN A 12 -22.07 -13.16 -28.31
C GLN A 12 -23.07 -14.19 -27.79
N PRO A 13 -23.43 -15.23 -28.57
CA PRO A 13 -23.88 -16.49 -28.00
C PRO A 13 -22.64 -17.29 -27.58
N ASN A 14 -22.83 -18.25 -26.69
CA ASN A 14 -21.77 -19.17 -26.24
C ASN A 14 -21.05 -19.81 -27.44
N ARG A 15 -19.78 -19.43 -27.67
CA ARG A 15 -18.96 -20.09 -28.70
C ARG A 15 -18.79 -21.55 -28.34
N THR A 16 -18.96 -22.42 -29.31
CA THR A 16 -18.57 -23.83 -29.23
C THR A 16 -17.04 -23.96 -29.22
N VAL A 17 -16.54 -25.14 -28.85
CA VAL A 17 -15.08 -25.42 -28.87
C VAL A 17 -14.50 -25.20 -30.27
N ALA A 18 -15.20 -25.63 -31.33
CA ALA A 18 -14.75 -25.45 -32.71
C ALA A 18 -14.68 -23.95 -33.09
N GLU A 19 -15.71 -23.17 -32.76
CA GLU A 19 -15.72 -21.72 -33.00
C GLU A 19 -14.61 -21.01 -32.20
N LEU A 20 -14.27 -21.47 -31.01
CA LEU A 20 -13.16 -20.93 -30.24
C LEU A 20 -11.81 -21.19 -30.91
N VAL A 21 -11.59 -22.41 -31.44
CA VAL A 21 -10.34 -22.76 -32.16
C VAL A 21 -10.17 -21.87 -33.40
N GLU A 22 -11.22 -21.70 -34.20
CA GLU A 22 -11.21 -20.78 -35.36
C GLU A 22 -10.95 -19.34 -34.92
N TYR A 23 -11.60 -18.89 -33.84
CA TYR A 23 -11.39 -17.55 -33.29
C TYR A 23 -9.93 -17.33 -32.84
N ILE A 24 -9.29 -18.33 -32.24
CA ILE A 24 -7.88 -18.25 -31.83
C ILE A 24 -6.96 -18.09 -33.05
N GLN A 25 -7.25 -18.78 -34.17
CA GLN A 25 -6.46 -18.62 -35.40
C GLN A 25 -6.57 -17.19 -35.95
N VAL A 26 -7.78 -16.63 -35.98
CA VAL A 26 -8.00 -15.23 -36.38
C VAL A 26 -7.25 -14.28 -35.43
N LEU A 27 -7.29 -14.56 -34.12
CA LEU A 27 -6.61 -13.76 -33.12
C LEU A 27 -5.08 -13.83 -33.24
N SER A 28 -4.52 -15.00 -33.58
CA SER A 28 -3.08 -15.16 -33.85
C SER A 28 -2.65 -14.30 -35.03
N ILE A 29 -3.43 -14.25 -36.10
CA ILE A 29 -3.17 -13.39 -37.27
C ILE A 29 -3.24 -11.92 -36.86
N GLU A 30 -4.27 -11.52 -36.11
CA GLU A 30 -4.42 -10.14 -35.59
C GLU A 30 -3.18 -9.71 -34.78
N ILE A 31 -2.71 -10.57 -33.87
CA ILE A 31 -1.52 -10.32 -33.05
C ILE A 31 -0.28 -10.17 -33.94
N GLN A 32 -0.09 -11.05 -34.91
CA GLN A 32 1.04 -11.02 -35.84
C GLN A 32 1.06 -9.75 -36.69
N GLU A 33 -0.09 -9.36 -37.24
CA GLU A 33 -0.25 -8.13 -37.99
C GLU A 33 0.11 -6.94 -37.11
N LEU A 34 -0.52 -6.81 -35.94
CA LEU A 34 -0.25 -5.73 -34.99
C LEU A 34 1.23 -5.67 -34.57
N TYR A 35 1.86 -6.83 -34.38
CA TYR A 35 3.28 -6.91 -34.05
C TYR A 35 4.17 -6.43 -35.19
N CYS A 36 3.85 -6.75 -36.45
CA CYS A 36 4.65 -6.38 -37.62
C CYS A 36 4.38 -4.94 -38.13
N LEU A 37 3.30 -4.28 -37.70
CA LEU A 37 2.90 -2.96 -38.21
C LEU A 37 3.90 -1.83 -37.90
N ASP A 38 4.62 -1.91 -36.79
CA ASP A 38 5.52 -0.86 -36.32
C ASP A 38 6.67 -1.44 -35.45
N GLN A 39 7.48 -0.57 -34.84
CA GLN A 39 8.56 -0.94 -33.91
C GLN A 39 8.27 -0.53 -32.46
N ILE A 40 7.02 -0.18 -32.14
CA ILE A 40 6.63 0.27 -30.80
C ILE A 40 6.75 -0.91 -29.83
N PRO A 41 7.53 -0.79 -28.73
CA PRO A 41 7.68 -1.88 -27.76
C PRO A 41 6.36 -2.29 -27.12
N TRP A 42 6.24 -3.58 -26.83
CA TRP A 42 5.09 -4.13 -26.13
C TRP A 42 5.39 -4.32 -24.65
N VAL A 43 4.42 -4.03 -23.80
CA VAL A 43 4.50 -4.23 -22.34
C VAL A 43 3.33 -5.10 -21.92
N VAL A 44 3.58 -6.39 -21.71
CA VAL A 44 2.57 -7.37 -21.30
C VAL A 44 2.46 -7.38 -19.77
N GLY A 45 1.28 -7.05 -19.26
CA GLY A 45 0.97 -7.18 -17.84
C GLY A 45 0.75 -8.65 -17.47
N TYR A 46 1.67 -9.21 -16.70
CA TYR A 46 1.64 -10.60 -16.25
C TYR A 46 1.49 -10.68 -14.73
N SER A 47 0.53 -11.47 -14.24
CA SER A 47 0.33 -11.69 -12.79
C SER A 47 0.41 -13.15 -12.39
N GLY A 48 0.74 -14.05 -13.33
CA GLY A 48 0.71 -15.51 -13.15
C GLY A 48 -0.66 -16.11 -12.85
N GLY A 49 -1.74 -15.33 -12.96
CA GLY A 49 -3.11 -15.83 -12.91
C GLY A 49 -3.60 -16.25 -14.30
N LYS A 50 -4.71 -17.01 -14.35
CA LYS A 50 -5.24 -17.63 -15.57
C LYS A 50 -5.35 -16.68 -16.77
N ASP A 51 -5.90 -15.48 -16.58
CA ASP A 51 -6.19 -14.56 -17.67
C ASP A 51 -4.89 -13.95 -18.23
N SER A 52 -3.94 -13.63 -17.34
CA SER A 52 -2.62 -13.10 -17.74
C SER A 52 -1.71 -14.17 -18.36
N THR A 53 -1.79 -15.42 -17.89
CA THR A 53 -1.09 -16.56 -18.47
C THR A 53 -1.62 -16.86 -19.87
N ALA A 54 -2.95 -16.91 -20.05
CA ALA A 54 -3.55 -17.11 -21.36
C ALA A 54 -3.18 -15.99 -22.34
N THR A 55 -3.18 -14.74 -21.87
CA THR A 55 -2.77 -13.59 -22.68
C THR A 55 -1.31 -13.71 -23.13
N LEU A 56 -0.38 -13.98 -22.20
CA LEU A 56 1.05 -14.11 -22.55
C LEU A 56 1.29 -15.32 -23.47
N GLN A 57 0.63 -16.44 -23.22
CA GLN A 57 0.71 -17.64 -24.04
C GLN A 57 0.17 -17.41 -25.47
N LEU A 58 -0.95 -16.68 -25.62
CA LEU A 58 -1.47 -16.27 -26.93
C LEU A 58 -0.46 -15.42 -27.70
N ILE A 59 0.09 -14.39 -27.05
CA ILE A 59 1.10 -13.52 -27.68
C ILE A 59 2.33 -14.33 -28.05
N TRP A 60 2.85 -15.17 -27.16
CA TRP A 60 4.03 -15.99 -27.42
C TRP A 60 3.84 -16.90 -28.62
N ASN A 61 2.75 -17.68 -28.64
CA ASN A 61 2.46 -18.63 -29.71
C ASN A 61 2.31 -17.92 -31.07
N ALA A 62 1.60 -16.78 -31.10
CA ALA A 62 1.47 -15.99 -32.33
C ALA A 62 2.82 -15.46 -32.85
N ILE A 63 3.72 -15.01 -31.97
CA ILE A 63 5.06 -14.53 -32.37
C ILE A 63 5.99 -15.69 -32.75
N ALA A 64 5.87 -16.84 -32.10
CA ALA A 64 6.66 -18.03 -32.40
C ALA A 64 6.38 -18.62 -33.78
N GLU A 65 5.22 -18.35 -34.37
CA GLU A 65 4.87 -18.74 -35.74
C GLU A 65 5.49 -17.80 -36.82
N LEU A 66 5.92 -16.59 -36.45
CA LEU A 66 6.55 -15.67 -37.39
C LEU A 66 7.96 -16.14 -37.79
N PRO A 67 8.46 -15.83 -38.99
CA PRO A 67 9.87 -16.04 -39.33
C PRO A 67 10.81 -15.31 -38.35
N PRO A 68 11.96 -15.89 -37.95
CA PRO A 68 12.89 -15.28 -36.99
C PRO A 68 13.30 -13.85 -37.33
N GLU A 69 13.37 -13.50 -38.62
CA GLU A 69 13.75 -12.19 -39.11
C GLU A 69 12.73 -11.09 -38.77
N LYS A 70 11.47 -11.48 -38.52
CA LYS A 70 10.40 -10.57 -38.12
C LYS A 70 10.30 -10.40 -36.60
N ARG A 71 10.93 -11.27 -35.81
CA ARG A 71 10.85 -11.29 -34.33
C ARG A 71 11.81 -10.29 -33.69
N THR A 72 11.74 -9.03 -34.09
CA THR A 72 12.73 -8.00 -33.71
C THR A 72 12.22 -7.02 -32.64
N LYS A 73 10.90 -6.81 -32.57
CA LYS A 73 10.29 -5.86 -31.64
C LYS A 73 10.36 -6.40 -30.20
N PRO A 74 10.87 -5.60 -29.24
CA PRO A 74 10.99 -6.01 -27.85
C PRO A 74 9.62 -6.11 -27.17
N ILE A 75 9.45 -7.17 -26.37
CA ILE A 75 8.25 -7.44 -25.58
C ILE A 75 8.66 -7.56 -24.10
N HIS A 76 8.30 -6.56 -23.30
CA HIS A 76 8.55 -6.56 -21.86
C HIS A 76 7.39 -7.25 -21.13
N VAL A 77 7.66 -8.32 -20.39
CA VAL A 77 6.69 -9.02 -19.56
C VAL A 77 6.83 -8.52 -18.13
N ILE A 78 5.91 -7.67 -17.67
CA ILE A 78 6.03 -7.02 -16.37
C ILE A 78 5.11 -7.65 -15.33
N THR A 79 5.62 -7.84 -14.12
CA THR A 79 4.82 -8.18 -12.93
C THR A 79 5.14 -7.21 -11.81
N THR A 80 4.13 -6.71 -11.10
CA THR A 80 4.37 -5.94 -9.87
C THR A 80 4.27 -6.83 -8.64
N ASP A 81 5.40 -7.08 -7.98
CA ASP A 81 5.45 -7.69 -6.66
C ASP A 81 5.26 -6.59 -5.61
N THR A 82 4.21 -6.72 -4.78
CA THR A 82 3.92 -5.73 -3.74
C THR A 82 4.66 -5.97 -2.43
N GLY A 83 5.39 -7.08 -2.31
CA GLY A 83 6.02 -7.53 -1.07
C GLY A 83 5.05 -8.14 -0.05
N VAL A 84 3.73 -8.14 -0.36
CA VAL A 84 2.67 -8.67 0.52
C VAL A 84 1.67 -9.54 -0.23
N GLU A 85 2.03 -10.04 -1.41
CA GLU A 85 1.26 -11.07 -2.12
C GLU A 85 1.33 -12.41 -1.36
N ASN A 86 0.35 -13.30 -1.57
CA ASN A 86 0.41 -14.66 -1.02
C ASN A 86 1.79 -15.31 -1.37
N PRO A 87 2.60 -15.72 -0.38
CA PRO A 87 3.96 -16.16 -0.63
C PRO A 87 4.08 -17.35 -1.57
N TYR A 88 3.17 -18.33 -1.47
CA TYR A 88 3.12 -19.48 -2.37
C TYR A 88 2.89 -19.03 -3.82
N VAL A 89 1.96 -18.09 -4.01
CA VAL A 89 1.65 -17.51 -5.34
C VAL A 89 2.82 -16.64 -5.84
N SER A 90 3.48 -15.89 -4.97
CA SER A 90 4.66 -15.11 -5.35
C SER A 90 5.81 -16.01 -5.83
N GLY A 91 6.02 -17.16 -5.17
CA GLY A 91 6.99 -18.18 -5.58
C GLY A 91 6.65 -18.78 -6.94
N TRP A 92 5.36 -19.11 -7.16
CA TRP A 92 4.83 -19.55 -8.45
C TRP A 92 5.13 -18.53 -9.58
N VAL A 93 4.85 -17.26 -9.33
CA VAL A 93 5.06 -16.19 -10.32
C VAL A 93 6.56 -15.99 -10.60
N ARG A 94 7.41 -15.97 -9.57
CA ARG A 94 8.87 -15.86 -9.70
C ARG A 94 9.46 -17.04 -10.47
N SER A 95 8.97 -18.25 -10.22
CA SER A 95 9.33 -19.45 -11.00
C SER A 95 8.96 -19.28 -12.47
N SER A 96 7.74 -18.81 -12.76
CA SER A 96 7.30 -18.57 -14.14
C SER A 96 8.16 -17.53 -14.86
N HIS A 97 8.58 -16.45 -14.20
CA HIS A 97 9.52 -15.48 -14.78
C HIS A 97 10.85 -16.11 -15.20
N LYS A 98 11.43 -17.00 -14.38
CA LYS A 98 12.65 -17.72 -14.74
C LYS A 98 12.46 -18.60 -15.98
N HIS A 99 11.32 -19.28 -16.06
CA HIS A 99 10.97 -20.11 -17.20
C HIS A 99 10.77 -19.28 -18.48
N ILE A 100 10.08 -18.13 -18.37
CA ILE A 100 9.91 -17.16 -19.46
C ILE A 100 11.28 -16.70 -19.98
N GLU A 101 12.21 -16.38 -19.09
CA GLU A 101 13.56 -15.92 -19.48
C GLU A 101 14.33 -17.00 -20.25
N LEU A 102 14.37 -18.23 -19.72
CA LEU A 102 15.07 -19.35 -20.35
C LEU A 102 14.46 -19.70 -21.71
N ALA A 103 13.13 -19.85 -21.77
CA ALA A 103 12.44 -20.20 -23.01
C ALA A 103 12.57 -19.10 -24.07
N ALA A 104 12.60 -17.82 -23.67
CA ALA A 104 12.76 -16.71 -24.61
C ALA A 104 14.13 -16.76 -25.29
N GLN A 105 15.18 -17.10 -24.53
CA GLN A 105 16.53 -17.28 -25.05
C GLN A 105 16.63 -18.50 -25.98
N GLU A 106 16.10 -19.65 -25.55
CA GLU A 106 16.14 -20.91 -26.31
C GLU A 106 15.37 -20.81 -27.64
N GLN A 107 14.18 -20.21 -27.61
CA GLN A 107 13.30 -20.09 -28.79
C GLN A 107 13.55 -18.83 -29.61
N LYS A 108 14.51 -17.98 -29.19
CA LYS A 108 14.83 -16.68 -29.81
C LYS A 108 13.59 -15.79 -29.96
N ILE A 109 12.80 -15.71 -28.89
CA ILE A 109 11.64 -14.84 -28.79
C ILE A 109 12.07 -13.56 -28.08
N PRO A 110 11.74 -12.35 -28.58
CA PRO A 110 12.20 -11.08 -28.02
C PRO A 110 11.40 -10.67 -26.77
N MET A 111 11.17 -11.62 -25.86
CA MET A 111 10.47 -11.41 -24.59
C MET A 111 11.46 -11.26 -23.44
N GLN A 112 11.22 -10.27 -22.58
CA GLN A 112 12.05 -9.97 -21.43
C GLN A 112 11.19 -9.87 -20.17
N PRO A 113 11.32 -10.79 -19.20
CA PRO A 113 10.62 -10.70 -17.93
C PRO A 113 11.20 -9.60 -17.02
N HIS A 114 10.32 -8.86 -16.34
CA HIS A 114 10.67 -7.82 -15.36
C HIS A 114 9.77 -7.93 -14.13
N VAL A 115 10.36 -8.16 -12.96
CA VAL A 115 9.67 -8.03 -11.67
C VAL A 115 9.87 -6.60 -11.17
N LEU A 116 8.76 -5.89 -11.01
CA LEU A 116 8.72 -4.51 -10.54
C LEU A 116 8.34 -4.49 -9.07
N GLU A 117 9.05 -3.69 -8.28
CA GLU A 117 8.80 -3.53 -6.86
C GLU A 117 8.52 -2.05 -6.51
N PRO A 118 7.75 -1.78 -5.44
CA PRO A 118 7.65 -0.43 -4.90
C PRO A 118 9.00 0.06 -4.36
N GLU A 119 9.17 1.38 -4.34
CA GLU A 119 10.26 1.99 -3.59
C GLU A 119 10.15 1.59 -2.12
N ILE A 120 11.29 1.39 -1.45
CA ILE A 120 11.34 0.98 -0.04
C ILE A 120 10.48 1.92 0.83
N ALA A 121 10.58 3.24 0.61
CA ALA A 121 9.79 4.23 1.35
C ALA A 121 8.26 4.11 1.16
N ASP A 122 7.81 3.44 0.09
CA ASP A 122 6.42 3.25 -0.29
C ASP A 122 5.90 1.83 0.01
N THR A 123 6.74 0.91 0.49
CA THR A 123 6.33 -0.47 0.79
C THR A 123 5.29 -0.53 1.90
N TYR A 124 4.60 -1.67 1.98
CA TYR A 124 3.52 -1.87 2.94
C TYR A 124 4.01 -1.72 4.38
N TRP A 125 5.14 -2.35 4.72
CA TRP A 125 5.67 -2.35 6.08
C TRP A 125 6.29 -1.03 6.49
N VAL A 126 6.99 -0.34 5.58
CA VAL A 126 7.45 1.03 5.86
C VAL A 126 6.27 1.97 6.08
N GLY A 127 5.18 1.80 5.33
CA GLY A 127 3.93 2.53 5.56
C GLY A 127 3.30 2.23 6.92
N LEU A 128 3.06 0.95 7.23
CA LEU A 128 2.31 0.52 8.41
C LEU A 128 3.14 0.58 9.70
N ILE A 129 4.34 0.02 9.69
CA ILE A 129 5.23 -0.11 10.85
C ILE A 129 6.13 1.13 10.98
N GLY A 130 6.70 1.61 9.88
CA GLY A 130 7.55 2.81 9.89
C GLY A 130 6.73 4.06 10.22
N LYS A 131 5.86 4.46 9.29
CA LYS A 131 5.07 5.70 9.36
C LYS A 131 3.86 5.60 10.29
N GLY A 132 3.42 4.39 10.60
CA GLY A 132 2.25 4.13 11.44
C GLY A 132 0.92 4.20 10.67
N TYR A 133 0.89 4.05 9.35
CA TYR A 133 -0.38 4.11 8.63
C TYR A 133 -1.34 3.01 9.11
N PRO A 134 -2.62 3.35 9.38
CA PRO A 134 -3.62 2.33 9.69
C PRO A 134 -3.80 1.41 8.48
N ALA A 135 -4.21 0.16 8.77
CA ALA A 135 -4.50 -0.83 7.73
C ALA A 135 -5.46 -0.25 6.66
N PRO A 136 -5.23 -0.51 5.35
CA PRO A 136 -6.03 0.08 4.28
C PRO A 136 -7.54 -0.23 4.41
N ARG A 137 -8.37 0.82 4.46
CA ARG A 137 -9.84 0.71 4.46
C ARG A 137 -10.43 1.33 3.19
N ARG A 138 -11.71 1.08 2.91
CA ARG A 138 -12.39 1.56 1.67
C ARG A 138 -12.21 3.08 1.44
N LYS A 139 -12.31 3.88 2.51
CA LYS A 139 -12.14 5.35 2.47
C LYS A 139 -10.68 5.82 2.56
N PHE A 140 -9.74 4.91 2.89
CA PHE A 140 -8.32 5.23 3.06
C PHE A 140 -7.44 4.12 2.46
N ARG A 141 -7.58 3.92 1.15
CA ARG A 141 -6.88 2.88 0.39
C ARG A 141 -5.55 3.41 -0.13
N TRP A 142 -4.56 3.54 0.74
CA TRP A 142 -3.24 4.07 0.38
C TRP A 142 -2.33 3.07 -0.35
N CYS A 143 -2.60 1.76 -0.24
CA CYS A 143 -1.72 0.71 -0.75
C CYS A 143 -1.71 0.59 -2.29
N THR A 144 -2.85 0.72 -2.98
CA THR A 144 -2.95 0.39 -4.41
C THR A 144 -2.16 1.33 -5.31
N GLY A 145 -2.20 2.64 -5.03
CA GLY A 145 -1.39 3.62 -5.75
C GLY A 145 0.10 3.33 -5.62
N ARG A 146 0.57 3.20 -4.37
CA ARG A 146 1.99 3.03 -4.03
C ARG A 146 2.57 1.69 -4.47
N LEU A 147 1.87 0.60 -4.15
CA LEU A 147 2.42 -0.75 -4.30
C LEU A 147 2.22 -1.31 -5.71
N LYS A 148 1.13 -0.96 -6.41
CA LYS A 148 0.79 -1.56 -7.73
C LYS A 148 0.91 -0.57 -8.89
N ILE A 149 0.29 0.59 -8.75
CA ILE A 149 0.17 1.55 -9.87
C ILE A 149 1.50 2.27 -10.13
N ASN A 150 2.14 2.79 -9.09
CA ASN A 150 3.36 3.58 -9.23
C ASN A 150 4.55 2.81 -9.86
N PRO A 151 4.84 1.55 -9.47
CA PRO A 151 5.94 0.78 -10.08
C PRO A 151 5.68 0.51 -11.56
N SER A 152 4.47 0.04 -11.91
CA SER A 152 4.06 -0.19 -13.30
C SER A 152 4.14 1.10 -14.13
N ASN A 153 3.58 2.19 -13.62
CA ASN A 153 3.58 3.47 -14.33
C ASN A 153 4.99 4.02 -14.52
N ARG A 154 5.92 3.78 -13.59
CA ARG A 154 7.32 4.19 -13.73
C ARG A 154 7.97 3.43 -14.88
N PHE A 155 7.87 2.11 -14.88
CA PHE A 155 8.42 1.27 -15.94
C PHE A 155 7.87 1.65 -17.32
N ILE A 156 6.55 1.78 -17.46
CA ILE A 156 5.93 2.17 -18.74
C ILE A 156 6.39 3.56 -19.17
N ARG A 157 6.52 4.53 -18.24
CA ARG A 157 7.06 5.86 -18.56
C ARG A 157 8.50 5.80 -19.05
N ASP A 158 9.33 4.91 -18.50
CA ASP A 158 10.73 4.77 -18.93
C ASP A 158 10.82 4.11 -20.32
N VAL A 159 9.94 3.14 -20.63
CA VAL A 159 9.80 2.59 -21.99
C VAL A 159 9.36 3.68 -22.98
N VAL A 160 8.32 4.45 -22.64
CA VAL A 160 7.83 5.57 -23.46
C VAL A 160 8.91 6.64 -23.64
N ARG A 161 9.66 6.99 -22.58
CA ARG A 161 10.76 7.97 -22.67
C ARG A 161 11.85 7.51 -23.64
N SER A 162 12.13 6.20 -23.67
CA SER A 162 13.21 5.65 -24.48
C SER A 162 12.79 5.39 -25.94
N ASN A 163 11.50 5.17 -26.20
CA ASN A 163 11.00 4.71 -27.51
C ASN A 163 9.93 5.62 -28.14
N GLY A 164 9.50 6.69 -27.46
CA GLY A 164 8.45 7.60 -27.89
C GLY A 164 7.03 7.14 -27.54
N GLU A 165 6.74 5.84 -27.70
CA GLU A 165 5.44 5.21 -27.44
C GLU A 165 5.58 3.80 -26.81
N ALA A 166 4.50 3.26 -26.25
CA ALA A 166 4.42 1.88 -25.79
C ALA A 166 3.01 1.28 -25.96
N ILE A 167 2.93 -0.01 -26.33
CA ILE A 167 1.66 -0.76 -26.36
C ILE A 167 1.59 -1.66 -25.14
N VAL A 168 0.62 -1.42 -24.26
CA VAL A 168 0.38 -2.18 -23.04
C VAL A 168 -0.66 -3.25 -23.30
N ILE A 169 -0.29 -4.51 -23.11
CA ILE A 169 -1.15 -5.67 -23.36
C ILE A 169 -1.67 -6.17 -22.02
N LEU A 170 -3.00 -6.26 -21.88
CA LEU A 170 -3.66 -6.64 -20.64
C LEU A 170 -4.67 -7.78 -20.86
N GLY A 171 -4.64 -8.77 -19.96
CA GLY A 171 -5.62 -9.86 -19.90
C GLY A 171 -6.93 -9.48 -19.21
N ILE A 172 -7.53 -8.35 -19.57
CA ILE A 172 -8.82 -7.90 -19.02
C ILE A 172 -9.99 -8.43 -19.85
N ARG A 173 -11.14 -8.71 -19.20
CA ARG A 173 -12.33 -9.29 -19.86
C ARG A 173 -13.62 -8.61 -19.45
N LYS A 174 -14.54 -8.42 -20.40
CA LYS A 174 -15.89 -7.89 -20.17
C LYS A 174 -16.71 -8.83 -19.27
N ALA A 175 -16.52 -10.13 -19.43
CA ALA A 175 -17.22 -11.16 -18.64
C ALA A 175 -16.80 -11.19 -17.16
N GLU A 176 -15.78 -10.43 -16.74
CA GLU A 176 -15.30 -10.46 -15.34
C GLU A 176 -16.23 -9.70 -14.37
N SER A 177 -16.84 -8.58 -14.80
CA SER A 177 -17.90 -7.89 -14.05
C SER A 177 -18.64 -6.84 -14.89
N HIS A 178 -19.87 -6.50 -14.50
CA HIS A 178 -20.67 -5.45 -15.17
C HIS A 178 -19.98 -4.08 -15.18
N SER A 179 -19.31 -3.73 -14.07
CA SER A 179 -18.55 -2.49 -13.94
C SER A 179 -17.33 -2.46 -14.87
N ARG A 180 -16.62 -3.59 -14.99
CA ARG A 180 -15.50 -3.71 -15.95
C ARG A 180 -15.99 -3.64 -17.39
N ALA A 181 -17.07 -4.34 -17.74
CA ALA A 181 -17.65 -4.28 -19.08
C ALA A 181 -18.03 -2.84 -19.48
N THR A 182 -18.63 -2.07 -18.56
CA THR A 182 -19.01 -0.67 -18.80
C THR A 182 -17.77 0.20 -19.02
N THR A 183 -16.72 0.00 -18.21
CA THR A 183 -15.47 0.76 -18.33
C THR A 183 -14.75 0.43 -19.63
N MET A 184 -14.70 -0.85 -20.01
CA MET A 184 -14.08 -1.28 -21.26
C MET A 184 -14.81 -0.71 -22.47
N LYS A 185 -16.15 -0.78 -22.53
CA LYS A 185 -16.93 -0.18 -23.63
C LYS A 185 -16.63 1.31 -23.83
N LYS A 186 -16.52 2.08 -22.73
CA LYS A 186 -16.14 3.50 -22.80
C LYS A 186 -14.73 3.75 -23.33
N LEU A 187 -13.80 2.81 -23.11
CA LEU A 187 -12.45 2.88 -23.66
C LEU A 187 -12.43 2.45 -25.13
N GLU A 188 -13.26 1.48 -25.51
CA GLU A 188 -13.43 1.02 -26.90
C GLU A 188 -13.93 2.14 -27.80
N GLU A 189 -14.87 2.95 -27.33
CA GLU A 189 -15.37 4.15 -28.03
C GLU A 189 -14.26 5.19 -28.31
N LYS A 190 -13.14 5.12 -27.59
CA LYS A 190 -12.00 6.03 -27.73
C LYS A 190 -10.83 5.44 -28.52
N ARG A 191 -11.00 4.26 -29.13
CA ARG A 191 -9.95 3.58 -29.89
C ARG A 191 -9.40 4.50 -30.98
N VAL A 192 -8.08 4.67 -30.96
CA VAL A 192 -7.36 5.54 -31.91
C VAL A 192 -6.93 4.75 -33.14
N ARG A 193 -6.76 3.43 -32.97
CA ARG A 193 -6.55 2.44 -34.04
C ARG A 193 -7.43 1.22 -33.72
N GLU A 194 -7.63 0.35 -34.70
CA GLU A 194 -8.35 -0.91 -34.49
C GLU A 194 -7.76 -1.65 -33.28
N ARG A 195 -8.62 -2.00 -32.31
CA ARG A 195 -8.28 -2.66 -31.02
C ARG A 195 -7.33 -1.93 -30.06
N LEU A 196 -6.78 -0.76 -30.41
CA LEU A 196 -5.90 0.02 -29.53
C LEU A 196 -6.64 1.20 -28.87
N SER A 197 -6.86 1.07 -27.58
CA SER A 197 -7.50 2.10 -26.76
C SER A 197 -6.44 2.99 -26.11
N PRO A 198 -6.65 4.31 -25.97
CA PRO A 198 -5.69 5.18 -25.29
C PRO A 198 -5.62 4.84 -23.80
N ASN A 199 -4.42 4.90 -23.22
CA ASN A 199 -4.25 4.78 -21.79
C ASN A 199 -4.62 6.10 -21.10
N ALA A 200 -5.63 6.07 -20.22
CA ALA A 200 -6.16 7.27 -19.59
C ALA A 200 -5.14 8.01 -18.70
N ASN A 201 -4.16 7.30 -18.12
CA ASN A 201 -3.24 7.85 -17.12
C ASN A 201 -1.79 8.00 -17.62
N LEU A 202 -1.48 7.47 -18.80
CA LEU A 202 -0.13 7.45 -19.37
C LEU A 202 -0.18 7.94 -20.82
N PRO A 203 0.18 9.21 -21.08
CA PRO A 203 0.33 9.72 -22.43
C PRO A 203 1.29 8.85 -23.25
N ASN A 204 1.04 8.74 -24.55
CA ASN A 204 1.81 7.91 -25.49
C ASN A 204 1.86 6.41 -25.13
N SER A 205 0.87 5.93 -24.37
CA SER A 205 0.63 4.52 -24.14
C SER A 205 -0.73 4.11 -24.72
N LEU A 206 -0.74 3.05 -25.52
CA LEU A 206 -1.95 2.42 -26.04
C LEU A 206 -2.19 1.11 -25.31
N VAL A 207 -3.44 0.67 -25.22
CA VAL A 207 -3.85 -0.55 -24.52
C VAL A 207 -4.45 -1.52 -25.54
N TYR A 208 -3.93 -2.75 -25.54
CA TYR A 208 -4.44 -3.87 -26.30
C TYR A 208 -4.95 -4.96 -25.35
N SER A 209 -6.10 -5.57 -25.65
CA SER A 209 -6.75 -6.55 -24.77
C SER A 209 -7.28 -7.73 -25.58
N PRO A 210 -6.41 -8.68 -25.98
CA PRO A 210 -6.74 -9.73 -26.96
C PRO A 210 -7.85 -10.68 -26.49
N ILE A 211 -8.01 -10.84 -25.18
CA ILE A 211 -9.02 -11.73 -24.58
C ILE A 211 -10.25 -10.98 -24.04
N GLU A 212 -10.46 -9.71 -24.42
CA GLU A 212 -11.53 -8.86 -23.87
C GLU A 212 -12.93 -9.49 -23.92
N ASP A 213 -13.16 -10.30 -24.93
CA ASP A 213 -14.42 -10.95 -25.25
C ASP A 213 -14.46 -12.43 -24.79
N TRP A 214 -13.48 -12.91 -24.01
CA TRP A 214 -13.43 -14.30 -23.53
C TRP A 214 -14.23 -14.54 -22.24
N ARG A 215 -14.84 -15.72 -22.16
CA ARG A 215 -15.44 -16.29 -20.95
C ARG A 215 -14.39 -17.05 -20.14
N THR A 216 -14.73 -17.36 -18.89
CA THR A 216 -13.81 -18.04 -17.97
C THR A 216 -13.51 -19.47 -18.40
N ASP A 217 -14.50 -20.20 -18.91
CA ASP A 217 -14.36 -21.55 -19.46
C ASP A 217 -13.48 -21.54 -20.72
N GLU A 218 -13.61 -20.54 -21.58
CA GLU A 218 -12.76 -20.41 -22.79
C GLU A 218 -11.29 -20.15 -22.42
N VAL A 219 -11.03 -19.36 -21.37
CA VAL A 219 -9.66 -19.16 -20.85
C VAL A 219 -9.06 -20.48 -20.37
N TRP A 220 -9.82 -21.28 -19.61
CA TRP A 220 -9.33 -22.57 -19.14
C TRP A 220 -9.19 -23.59 -20.25
N LEU A 221 -10.15 -23.64 -21.16
CA LEU A 221 -10.08 -24.50 -22.34
C LEU A 221 -8.81 -24.20 -23.13
N TYR A 222 -8.48 -22.93 -23.34
CA TYR A 222 -7.23 -22.54 -23.98
C TYR A 222 -5.99 -23.02 -23.20
N LEU A 223 -5.93 -22.73 -21.90
CA LEU A 223 -4.78 -23.14 -21.07
C LEU A 223 -4.61 -24.67 -21.00
N MET A 224 -5.69 -25.43 -21.11
CA MET A 224 -5.64 -26.90 -21.06
C MET A 224 -5.33 -27.55 -22.41
N GLN A 225 -5.68 -26.91 -23.53
CA GLN A 225 -5.53 -27.48 -24.87
C GLN A 225 -4.28 -26.98 -25.60
N TRP A 226 -3.77 -25.78 -25.28
CA TRP A 226 -2.54 -25.25 -25.85
C TRP A 226 -1.39 -25.38 -24.86
N GLU A 227 -0.25 -25.83 -25.38
CA GLU A 227 0.97 -25.96 -24.59
C GLU A 227 1.47 -24.60 -24.12
N ASN A 228 1.96 -24.57 -22.88
CA ASN A 228 2.62 -23.38 -22.33
C ASN A 228 4.04 -23.33 -22.89
N PRO A 229 4.39 -22.30 -23.70
CA PRO A 229 5.64 -22.31 -24.44
C PRO A 229 6.87 -22.06 -23.57
N TRP A 230 6.72 -21.63 -22.32
CA TRP A 230 7.82 -21.56 -21.36
C TRP A 230 7.84 -22.75 -20.37
N GLY A 231 7.02 -23.78 -20.59
CA GLY A 231 7.09 -25.03 -19.82
C GLY A 231 6.56 -24.96 -18.39
N HIS A 232 5.98 -23.83 -17.96
CA HIS A 232 5.36 -23.70 -16.64
C HIS A 232 3.95 -24.34 -16.67
N SER A 233 3.75 -25.42 -15.92
CA SER A 233 2.56 -26.30 -16.04
C SER A 233 1.23 -25.54 -15.89
N ASN A 234 0.44 -25.49 -16.97
CA ASN A 234 -0.94 -24.96 -16.89
C ASN A 234 -1.83 -25.85 -15.99
N LYS A 235 -1.51 -27.15 -15.87
CA LYS A 235 -2.23 -28.07 -14.98
C LYS A 235 -1.98 -27.75 -13.51
N ASP A 236 -0.77 -27.31 -13.16
CA ASP A 236 -0.43 -26.93 -11.79
C ASP A 236 -1.09 -25.59 -11.45
N LEU A 237 -1.17 -24.67 -12.44
CA LEU A 237 -1.97 -23.45 -12.31
C LEU A 237 -3.44 -23.78 -12.02
N PHE A 238 -4.02 -24.70 -12.79
CA PHE A 238 -5.40 -25.16 -12.58
C PHE A 238 -5.58 -25.79 -11.20
N THR A 239 -4.66 -26.64 -10.76
CA THR A 239 -4.65 -27.25 -9.42
C THR A 239 -4.61 -26.17 -8.33
N MET A 240 -3.74 -25.16 -8.47
CA MET A 240 -3.68 -24.04 -7.53
C MET A 240 -5.02 -23.29 -7.44
N TYR A 241 -5.72 -23.07 -8.57
CA TYR A 241 -7.05 -22.47 -8.56
C TYR A 241 -8.10 -23.38 -7.89
N ARG A 242 -8.08 -24.69 -8.17
CA ARG A 242 -8.99 -25.67 -7.56
C ARG A 242 -8.84 -25.72 -6.05
N GLU A 243 -7.61 -25.83 -5.55
CA GLU A 243 -7.31 -25.85 -4.11
C GLU A 243 -7.68 -24.54 -3.40
N SER A 244 -7.86 -23.46 -4.16
CA SER A 244 -8.25 -22.16 -3.63
C SER A 244 -9.76 -21.93 -3.61
N THR A 245 -10.55 -22.98 -3.82
CA THR A 245 -12.01 -22.98 -3.72
C THR A 245 -12.46 -23.76 -2.49
N ALA A 246 -13.55 -23.32 -1.85
CA ALA A 246 -14.01 -23.92 -0.59
C ALA A 246 -14.41 -25.40 -0.74
N ASP A 247 -14.96 -25.77 -1.89
CA ASP A 247 -15.44 -27.12 -2.15
C ASP A 247 -14.35 -28.03 -2.75
N ASN A 248 -13.13 -27.51 -2.96
CA ASN A 248 -12.03 -28.15 -3.69
C ASN A 248 -12.42 -28.69 -5.08
N GLU A 249 -13.52 -28.18 -5.64
CA GLU A 249 -14.06 -28.59 -6.92
C GLU A 249 -13.82 -27.53 -7.98
N CYS A 250 -13.50 -27.99 -9.18
CA CYS A 250 -13.51 -27.17 -10.38
C CYS A 250 -14.24 -27.90 -11.50
N PRO A 251 -15.56 -27.69 -11.64
CA PRO A 251 -16.26 -28.20 -12.80
C PRO A 251 -15.71 -27.53 -14.06
N LEU A 252 -14.90 -28.28 -14.82
CA LEU A 252 -14.57 -28.04 -16.23
C LEU A 252 -15.80 -28.41 -17.08
N VAL A 253 -16.96 -27.89 -16.71
CA VAL A 253 -18.24 -28.29 -17.29
C VAL A 253 -18.57 -27.35 -18.44
N VAL A 254 -18.86 -27.94 -19.60
CA VAL A 254 -19.26 -27.29 -20.86
C VAL A 254 -20.67 -26.66 -20.75
N ASP A 255 -21.42 -27.01 -19.71
CA ASP A 255 -22.73 -26.42 -19.41
C ASP A 255 -22.59 -25.05 -18.73
N THR A 256 -23.11 -24.03 -19.39
CA THR A 256 -23.15 -22.63 -18.96
C THR A 256 -23.87 -22.37 -17.64
N SER A 257 -24.59 -23.35 -17.11
CA SER A 257 -25.31 -23.28 -15.83
C SER A 257 -24.41 -23.43 -14.60
N THR A 258 -23.23 -24.06 -14.72
CA THR A 258 -22.33 -24.33 -13.59
C THR A 258 -21.17 -23.33 -13.56
N PRO A 259 -20.92 -22.61 -12.44
CA PRO A 259 -19.80 -21.70 -12.33
C PRO A 259 -18.44 -22.44 -12.39
N SER A 260 -17.62 -22.17 -13.41
CA SER A 260 -16.23 -22.67 -13.51
C SER A 260 -15.33 -22.07 -12.43
N CYS A 261 -14.29 -22.81 -11.98
CA CYS A 261 -13.30 -22.29 -11.04
C CYS A 261 -12.49 -21.14 -11.66
N GLY A 262 -12.89 -19.90 -11.43
CA GLY A 262 -12.14 -18.73 -11.91
C GLY A 262 -12.46 -17.45 -11.16
N SER A 263 -13.27 -17.58 -10.10
CA SER A 263 -13.63 -16.53 -9.16
C SER A 263 -12.59 -16.32 -8.06
N SER A 264 -11.79 -17.35 -7.74
CA SER A 264 -10.69 -17.23 -6.78
C SER A 264 -9.68 -16.21 -7.26
N ARG A 265 -9.43 -15.20 -6.42
CA ARG A 265 -8.52 -14.09 -6.71
C ARG A 265 -7.36 -14.16 -5.73
N PHE A 266 -6.17 -14.39 -6.26
CA PHE A 266 -4.94 -14.26 -5.50
C PHE A 266 -4.60 -12.79 -5.37
N GLY A 267 -4.46 -12.32 -4.14
CA GLY A 267 -4.08 -10.94 -3.86
C GLY A 267 -3.19 -10.86 -2.64
N CYS A 268 -3.06 -9.64 -2.13
CA CYS A 268 -2.25 -9.37 -0.97
C CYS A 268 -2.86 -10.02 0.28
N TRP A 269 -2.09 -10.83 1.00
CA TRP A 269 -2.56 -11.55 2.19
C TRP A 269 -2.91 -10.59 3.34
N VAL A 270 -2.36 -9.38 3.34
CA VAL A 270 -2.65 -8.31 4.31
C VAL A 270 -3.94 -7.52 4.01
N CYS A 271 -4.71 -7.86 2.96
CA CYS A 271 -5.81 -7.03 2.50
C CYS A 271 -7.01 -7.00 3.46
N THR A 272 -7.30 -5.83 4.02
CA THR A 272 -8.42 -5.54 4.95
C THR A 272 -9.65 -4.90 4.27
N LEU A 273 -9.75 -4.99 2.94
CA LEU A 273 -10.93 -4.54 2.17
C LEU A 273 -12.00 -5.62 2.00
N VAL A 274 -11.60 -6.87 2.22
CA VAL A 274 -12.46 -8.05 2.31
C VAL A 274 -12.42 -8.52 3.76
N ASP A 275 -13.45 -9.23 4.23
CA ASP A 275 -13.50 -9.64 5.64
C ASP A 275 -12.54 -10.81 5.92
N ARG A 276 -12.36 -11.70 4.93
CA ARG A 276 -11.45 -12.86 5.00
C ARG A 276 -10.83 -13.14 3.64
N ASP A 277 -9.57 -13.58 3.64
CA ASP A 277 -8.95 -14.13 2.43
C ASP A 277 -9.44 -15.57 2.24
N LYS A 278 -10.55 -15.73 1.51
CA LYS A 278 -11.16 -17.04 1.26
C LYS A 278 -10.22 -17.98 0.51
N SER A 279 -9.42 -17.45 -0.41
CA SER A 279 -8.53 -18.26 -1.25
C SER A 279 -7.36 -18.81 -0.45
N LEU A 280 -6.71 -17.98 0.37
CA LEU A 280 -5.63 -18.43 1.24
C LEU A 280 -6.13 -19.45 2.28
N ASN A 281 -7.29 -19.21 2.91
CA ASN A 281 -7.86 -20.16 3.86
C ASN A 281 -8.22 -21.50 3.19
N ALA A 282 -8.83 -21.47 1.99
CA ALA A 282 -9.14 -22.68 1.24
C ALA A 282 -7.87 -23.46 0.85
N MET A 283 -6.80 -22.79 0.43
CA MET A 283 -5.52 -23.44 0.11
C MET A 283 -4.97 -24.23 1.31
N ILE A 284 -5.06 -23.68 2.52
CA ILE A 284 -4.59 -24.34 3.74
C ILE A 284 -5.52 -25.51 4.10
N GLN A 285 -6.83 -25.30 4.03
CA GLN A 285 -7.83 -26.33 4.37
C GLN A 285 -7.79 -27.54 3.42
N ASN A 286 -7.52 -27.30 2.14
CA ASN A 286 -7.51 -28.34 1.11
C ASN A 286 -6.18 -29.06 0.98
N ASN A 287 -5.11 -28.56 1.61
CA ASN A 287 -3.77 -29.13 1.53
C ASN A 287 -2.96 -28.84 2.80
N ASP A 288 -2.81 -29.86 3.64
CA ASP A 288 -2.06 -29.80 4.91
C ASP A 288 -0.59 -29.37 4.73
N GLU A 289 0.03 -29.63 3.57
CA GLU A 289 1.40 -29.17 3.26
C GLU A 289 1.51 -27.63 3.18
N LYS A 290 0.38 -26.91 3.19
CA LYS A 290 0.31 -25.44 3.17
C LYS A 290 0.01 -24.84 4.54
N GLU A 291 -0.08 -25.65 5.60
CA GLU A 291 -0.32 -25.18 6.97
C GLU A 291 0.74 -24.18 7.46
N TRP A 292 1.96 -24.22 6.93
CA TRP A 292 3.00 -23.23 7.20
C TRP A 292 2.60 -21.79 6.81
N LEU A 293 1.54 -21.58 6.03
CA LEU A 293 0.97 -20.26 5.72
C LEU A 293 0.03 -19.72 6.83
N GLN A 294 -0.30 -20.51 7.85
CA GLN A 294 -1.21 -20.10 8.92
C GLN A 294 -0.77 -18.82 9.67
N PRO A 295 0.54 -18.57 9.95
CA PRO A 295 0.96 -17.38 10.68
C PRO A 295 0.53 -16.05 10.02
N ILE A 296 0.51 -15.97 8.68
CA ILE A 296 0.06 -14.75 7.97
C ILE A 296 -1.45 -14.59 7.98
N VAL A 297 -2.21 -15.69 8.07
CA VAL A 297 -3.66 -15.67 8.26
C VAL A 297 -4.01 -15.09 9.63
N ASP A 298 -3.29 -15.53 10.66
CA ASP A 298 -3.51 -15.07 12.03
C ASP A 298 -3.07 -13.62 12.23
N PHE A 299 -1.93 -13.23 11.64
CA PHE A 299 -1.50 -11.84 11.59
C PHE A 299 -2.57 -10.95 10.96
N ARG A 300 -3.10 -11.34 9.79
CA ARG A 300 -4.14 -10.58 9.09
C ARG A 300 -5.41 -10.46 9.94
N ARG A 301 -5.83 -11.53 10.62
CA ARG A 301 -7.00 -11.53 11.49
C ARG A 301 -6.87 -10.50 12.61
N GLU A 302 -5.68 -10.39 13.19
CA GLU A 302 -5.41 -9.41 14.23
C GLU A 302 -5.35 -7.97 13.69
N LEU A 303 -4.86 -7.80 12.46
CA LEU A 303 -4.80 -6.50 11.79
C LEU A 303 -6.20 -5.99 11.39
N ASP A 304 -7.11 -6.90 11.03
CA ASP A 304 -8.44 -6.60 10.51
C ASP A 304 -9.48 -6.32 11.61
N ILE A 305 -9.24 -5.27 12.41
CA ILE A 305 -10.16 -4.84 13.48
C ILE A 305 -11.06 -3.68 13.07
N GLU A 306 -12.33 -3.73 13.47
CA GLU A 306 -13.32 -2.70 13.11
C GLU A 306 -12.98 -1.33 13.73
N ASN A 307 -12.57 -1.33 15.00
CA ASN A 307 -12.21 -0.12 15.74
C ASN A 307 -10.76 -0.18 16.23
N ASP A 308 -9.89 0.59 15.57
CA ASP A 308 -8.47 0.73 15.92
C ASP A 308 -8.14 2.09 16.56
N ARG A 309 -9.14 2.87 16.99
CA ARG A 309 -8.92 4.25 17.46
C ARG A 309 -7.97 4.34 18.65
N GLU A 310 -8.10 3.44 19.62
CA GLU A 310 -7.24 3.37 20.81
C GLU A 310 -5.78 3.02 20.48
N LYS A 311 -5.56 2.43 19.30
CA LYS A 311 -4.22 2.07 18.83
C LYS A 311 -3.50 3.24 18.14
N ARG A 312 -4.20 4.35 17.91
CA ARG A 312 -3.76 5.45 17.05
C ARG A 312 -3.62 6.74 17.82
N ASP A 313 -2.67 7.56 17.38
CA ASP A 313 -2.47 8.91 17.86
C ASP A 313 -3.71 9.77 17.54
N PHE A 314 -4.09 10.64 18.46
CA PHE A 314 -5.20 11.57 18.28
C PHE A 314 -4.90 12.66 17.22
N ARG A 315 -3.62 12.87 16.89
CA ARG A 315 -3.11 13.79 15.87
C ARG A 315 -2.86 13.04 14.56
N ARG A 316 -3.03 13.74 13.44
CA ARG A 316 -2.61 13.28 12.10
C ARG A 316 -1.08 13.23 12.02
N LEU A 317 -0.54 12.63 10.95
CA LEU A 317 0.91 12.47 10.78
C LEU A 317 1.71 13.79 10.88
N ARG A 318 1.09 14.92 10.52
CA ARG A 318 1.71 16.26 10.64
C ARG A 318 1.63 16.87 12.05
N GLY A 319 1.04 16.17 13.01
CA GLY A 319 0.83 16.61 14.39
C GLY A 319 -0.44 17.43 14.61
N GLU A 320 -1.27 17.63 13.58
CA GLU A 320 -2.51 18.40 13.66
C GLU A 320 -3.71 17.52 14.04
N VAL A 321 -4.62 18.04 14.87
CA VAL A 321 -5.91 17.40 15.13
C VAL A 321 -6.90 17.81 14.05
N GLN A 322 -7.40 16.84 13.30
CA GLN A 322 -8.40 17.06 12.24
C GLN A 322 -9.76 16.53 12.69
N LEU A 323 -10.79 17.36 12.64
CA LEU A 323 -12.16 16.99 12.99
C LEU A 323 -12.95 16.53 11.77
N PHE A 324 -13.90 15.62 11.97
CA PHE A 324 -14.81 15.13 10.94
C PHE A 324 -16.24 15.08 11.47
N GLU A 325 -17.20 15.49 10.66
CA GLU A 325 -18.62 15.30 10.94
C GLU A 325 -19.08 13.90 10.56
N ARG A 326 -19.59 13.17 11.56
CA ARG A 326 -20.34 11.95 11.35
C ARG A 326 -21.82 12.25 11.54
N ASN A 327 -22.59 12.05 10.48
CA ASN A 327 -24.04 11.99 10.59
C ASN A 327 -24.41 10.62 11.12
N LEU A 328 -24.85 10.56 12.37
CA LEU A 328 -25.43 9.37 12.99
C LEU A 328 -26.96 9.54 12.98
N GLU A 329 -27.71 8.44 12.91
CA GLU A 329 -29.17 8.46 13.00
C GLU A 329 -29.58 9.00 14.39
N GLY A 330 -29.82 10.31 14.47
CA GLY A 330 -30.11 11.03 15.73
C GLY A 330 -29.32 12.33 15.94
N GLY A 331 -28.33 12.65 15.09
CA GLY A 331 -27.60 13.92 15.15
C GLY A 331 -26.22 13.91 14.46
N THR A 332 -25.60 15.08 14.36
CA THR A 332 -24.24 15.24 13.83
C THR A 332 -23.23 15.22 14.97
N SER A 333 -22.35 14.21 15.00
CA SER A 333 -21.22 14.12 15.94
C SER A 333 -19.96 14.66 15.27
N ILE A 334 -19.23 15.54 15.96
CA ILE A 334 -17.94 16.08 15.49
C ILE A 334 -16.84 15.42 16.29
N GLU A 335 -16.04 14.57 15.63
CA GLU A 335 -15.00 13.81 16.30
C GLU A 335 -13.65 13.96 15.61
N PRO A 336 -12.53 13.85 16.37
CA PRO A 336 -11.21 13.81 15.79
C PRO A 336 -11.01 12.54 14.96
N ILE A 337 -10.39 12.70 13.79
CA ILE A 337 -9.87 11.62 12.96
C ILE A 337 -8.51 11.21 13.53
N PRO A 338 -8.36 10.00 14.08
CA PRO A 338 -7.07 9.56 14.57
C PRO A 338 -6.05 9.46 13.42
N GLY A 339 -4.78 9.65 13.74
CA GLY A 339 -3.68 9.55 12.81
C GLY A 339 -3.00 8.19 12.86
N PRO A 340 -1.66 8.14 12.94
CA PRO A 340 -0.91 6.90 12.82
C PRO A 340 -0.99 6.01 14.08
N TYR A 341 -0.63 4.74 13.96
CA TYR A 341 -0.35 3.86 15.10
C TYR A 341 0.71 4.47 16.03
N THR A 342 0.51 4.32 17.34
CA THR A 342 1.46 4.77 18.37
C THR A 342 2.75 3.95 18.33
N LYS A 343 3.79 4.41 19.04
CA LYS A 343 5.09 3.70 19.17
C LYS A 343 4.89 2.22 19.55
N TYR A 344 4.17 1.98 20.64
CA TYR A 344 3.84 0.64 21.12
C TYR A 344 3.25 -0.26 20.03
N TRP A 345 2.23 0.21 19.29
CA TRP A 345 1.58 -0.61 18.27
C TRP A 345 2.45 -0.83 17.04
N ARG A 346 3.34 0.11 16.69
CA ARG A 346 4.31 -0.10 15.60
C ARG A 346 5.34 -1.17 15.96
N GLU A 347 5.87 -1.13 17.19
CA GLU A 347 6.77 -2.16 17.73
C GLU A 347 6.07 -3.52 17.83
N TYR A 348 4.81 -3.53 18.27
CA TYR A 348 3.98 -4.73 18.32
C TYR A 348 3.83 -5.39 16.95
N TRP A 349 3.48 -4.62 15.91
CA TRP A 349 3.34 -5.16 14.56
C TRP A 349 4.66 -5.66 13.98
N LEU A 350 5.78 -4.98 14.26
CA LEU A 350 7.11 -5.47 13.88
C LEU A 350 7.41 -6.82 14.51
N ARG A 351 7.20 -6.95 15.82
CA ARG A 351 7.43 -8.20 16.56
C ARG A 351 6.57 -9.32 16.00
N LYS A 352 5.26 -9.08 15.80
CA LYS A 352 4.33 -10.06 15.23
C LYS A 352 4.74 -10.51 13.82
N LEU A 353 5.18 -9.58 12.98
CA LEU A 353 5.60 -9.90 11.62
C LEU A 353 6.89 -10.75 11.60
N LEU A 354 7.86 -10.43 12.46
CA LEU A 354 9.09 -11.21 12.59
C LEU A 354 8.83 -12.60 13.15
N ILE A 355 7.92 -12.74 14.13
CA ILE A 355 7.48 -14.04 14.65
C ILE A 355 6.85 -14.87 13.53
N ALA A 356 5.90 -14.28 12.79
CA ALA A 356 5.26 -14.96 11.66
C ALA A 356 6.30 -15.40 10.61
N GLN A 357 7.24 -14.53 10.23
CA GLN A 357 8.31 -14.89 9.30
C GLN A 357 9.16 -16.06 9.83
N LYS A 358 9.54 -16.05 11.11
CA LYS A 358 10.34 -17.11 11.73
C LYS A 358 9.60 -18.45 11.72
N GLU A 359 8.35 -18.48 12.16
CA GLU A 359 7.51 -19.69 12.17
C GLU A 359 7.32 -20.25 10.76
N MET A 360 7.06 -19.38 9.78
CA MET A 360 6.93 -19.79 8.38
C MET A 360 8.22 -20.42 7.85
N ARG A 361 9.39 -19.82 8.10
CA ARG A 361 10.68 -20.37 7.64
C ARG A 361 11.01 -21.73 8.26
N GLN A 362 10.57 -21.98 9.49
CA GLN A 362 10.78 -23.26 10.18
C GLN A 362 9.88 -24.37 9.60
N ASN A 363 8.63 -24.04 9.28
CA ASN A 363 7.63 -25.02 8.86
C ASN A 363 7.50 -25.15 7.33
N ALA A 364 8.04 -24.20 6.55
CA ALA A 364 7.96 -24.24 5.10
C ALA A 364 8.75 -25.41 4.49
N PRO A 365 8.29 -25.92 3.33
CA PRO A 365 9.06 -26.83 2.49
C PRO A 365 10.44 -26.26 2.12
N GLU A 366 11.43 -27.12 1.90
CA GLU A 366 12.84 -26.72 1.70
C GLU A 366 13.03 -25.65 0.60
N ASN A 367 12.26 -25.74 -0.49
CA ASN A 367 12.27 -24.80 -1.60
C ASN A 367 11.58 -23.45 -1.32
N MET A 368 11.01 -23.24 -0.13
CA MET A 368 10.32 -22.02 0.30
C MET A 368 10.77 -21.49 1.68
N ARG A 369 11.82 -22.07 2.28
CA ARG A 369 12.36 -21.63 3.57
C ARG A 369 13.07 -20.27 3.52
N ASP A 370 13.38 -19.77 2.33
CA ASP A 370 13.96 -18.45 2.09
C ASP A 370 12.92 -17.32 2.04
N ILE A 371 11.64 -17.63 2.32
CA ILE A 371 10.55 -16.66 2.38
C ILE A 371 10.92 -15.44 3.23
N THR A 372 10.64 -14.26 2.69
CA THR A 372 10.91 -12.99 3.35
C THR A 372 9.63 -12.16 3.34
N LEU A 373 9.00 -12.00 4.50
CA LEU A 373 7.84 -11.13 4.70
C LEU A 373 8.25 -9.67 4.85
N ILE A 374 9.40 -9.41 5.47
CA ILE A 374 9.99 -8.07 5.62
C ILE A 374 11.49 -8.13 5.32
N SER A 375 11.93 -7.25 4.42
CA SER A 375 13.32 -7.19 3.98
C SER A 375 14.21 -6.38 4.93
N GLN A 376 15.53 -6.60 4.86
CA GLN A 376 16.51 -5.80 5.59
C GLN A 376 16.48 -4.31 5.21
N ALA A 377 16.20 -4.01 3.93
CA ALA A 377 16.05 -2.63 3.46
C ALA A 377 14.81 -1.95 4.08
N GLU A 378 13.69 -2.66 4.23
CA GLU A 378 12.51 -2.15 4.91
C GLU A 378 12.75 -1.93 6.41
N LEU A 379 13.41 -2.89 7.08
CA LEU A 379 13.79 -2.74 8.50
C LEU A 379 14.69 -1.52 8.71
N SER A 380 15.67 -1.31 7.84
CA SER A 380 16.55 -0.15 7.86
C SER A 380 15.78 1.17 7.70
N GLU A 381 14.85 1.24 6.75
CA GLU A 381 14.02 2.43 6.54
C GLU A 381 13.03 2.67 7.69
N ILE A 382 12.50 1.60 8.29
CA ILE A 382 11.68 1.70 9.51
C ILE A 382 12.50 2.28 10.66
N ARG A 383 13.71 1.75 10.92
CA ARG A 383 14.62 2.28 11.94
C ARG A 383 14.95 3.76 11.70
N ARG A 384 15.21 4.14 10.44
CA ARG A 384 15.41 5.54 10.04
C ARG A 384 14.23 6.41 10.44
N ILE A 385 13.01 6.02 10.09
CA ILE A 385 11.81 6.80 10.36
C ILE A 385 11.61 6.96 11.88
N TRP A 386 11.83 5.90 12.65
CA TRP A 386 11.68 5.94 14.11
C TRP A 386 12.70 6.90 14.74
N LEU A 387 13.98 6.78 14.38
CA LEU A 387 15.04 7.62 14.93
C LEU A 387 14.96 9.08 14.46
N GLU A 388 14.77 9.32 13.15
CA GLU A 388 14.98 10.64 12.55
C GLU A 388 13.70 11.45 12.37
N GLU A 389 12.56 10.78 12.10
CA GLU A 389 11.28 11.46 11.86
C GLU A 389 10.36 11.42 13.08
N LYS A 390 10.46 10.38 13.92
CA LYS A 390 9.69 10.23 15.15
C LYS A 390 10.49 10.62 16.40
N HIS A 391 11.81 10.77 16.28
CA HIS A 391 12.71 11.17 17.37
C HIS A 391 12.78 10.15 18.52
N GLU A 392 12.65 8.86 18.19
CA GLU A 392 12.62 7.73 19.12
C GLU A 392 14.02 7.13 19.28
N PHE A 393 14.91 7.83 19.96
CA PHE A 393 16.33 7.45 20.07
C PHE A 393 16.61 6.30 21.05
N ASP A 394 15.58 5.67 21.62
CA ASP A 394 15.70 4.38 22.33
C ASP A 394 16.04 3.21 21.40
N ASP A 395 15.89 3.41 20.09
CA ASP A 395 16.32 2.50 19.01
C ASP A 395 15.82 1.06 19.23
N SER A 396 14.50 0.91 19.30
CA SER A 396 13.87 -0.37 19.65
C SER A 396 13.97 -1.45 18.57
N LEU A 397 14.20 -1.10 17.31
CA LEU A 397 14.16 -2.06 16.19
C LEU A 397 15.25 -3.14 16.27
N PRO A 398 16.55 -2.81 16.45
CA PRO A 398 17.58 -3.84 16.62
C PRO A 398 17.29 -4.81 17.77
N ARG A 399 16.79 -4.30 18.91
CA ARG A 399 16.42 -5.13 20.07
C ARG A 399 15.28 -6.10 19.73
N ILE A 400 14.20 -5.60 19.13
CA ILE A 400 13.05 -6.44 18.73
C ILE A 400 13.50 -7.51 17.73
N TYR A 401 14.37 -7.15 16.79
CA TYR A 401 14.91 -8.09 15.81
C TYR A 401 15.71 -9.21 16.48
N GLU A 402 16.65 -8.87 17.37
CA GLU A 402 17.47 -9.84 18.10
C GLU A 402 16.63 -10.72 19.03
N GLU A 403 15.70 -10.14 19.79
CA GLU A 403 14.80 -10.88 20.69
C GLU A 403 13.97 -11.95 19.96
N VAL A 404 13.49 -11.64 18.74
CA VAL A 404 12.63 -12.56 17.98
C VAL A 404 13.46 -13.55 17.17
N THR A 405 14.48 -13.07 16.46
CA THR A 405 15.23 -13.88 15.50
C THR A 405 16.40 -14.63 16.15
N GLY A 406 16.97 -14.09 17.22
CA GLY A 406 18.23 -14.53 17.81
C GLY A 406 19.47 -14.03 17.06
N GLU A 407 19.31 -13.18 16.06
CA GLU A 407 20.39 -12.63 15.24
C GLU A 407 20.55 -11.13 15.49
N VAL A 408 21.80 -10.65 15.46
CA VAL A 408 22.07 -9.21 15.56
C VAL A 408 21.65 -8.51 14.26
N PHE A 409 20.79 -7.49 14.37
CA PHE A 409 20.40 -6.66 13.23
C PHE A 409 21.60 -5.85 12.72
N LYS A 410 21.89 -5.99 11.42
CA LYS A 410 22.96 -5.22 10.75
C LYS A 410 22.32 -4.23 9.78
N ASP A 411 22.34 -2.96 10.15
CA ASP A 411 21.76 -1.92 9.31
C ASP A 411 22.62 -1.73 8.03
N PRO A 412 22.04 -1.83 6.82
CA PRO A 412 22.76 -1.58 5.58
C PRO A 412 23.19 -0.11 5.41
N ARG A 413 22.65 0.84 6.19
CA ARG A 413 23.00 2.26 6.08
C ARG A 413 24.34 2.56 6.79
N PRO A 414 25.32 3.16 6.10
CA PRO A 414 26.59 3.52 6.73
C PRO A 414 26.42 4.50 7.89
N GLY A 415 27.03 4.19 9.04
CA GLY A 415 27.01 5.05 10.22
C GLY A 415 25.69 5.04 11.01
N ALA A 416 24.77 4.11 10.71
CA ALA A 416 23.51 3.96 11.44
C ALA A 416 23.73 3.67 12.94
N ASP A 417 24.84 3.01 13.29
CA ASP A 417 25.15 2.63 14.67
C ASP A 417 25.87 3.75 15.45
N HIS A 418 26.12 4.91 14.84
CA HIS A 418 26.73 6.06 15.51
C HIS A 418 25.66 6.94 16.16
N THR A 419 25.18 6.51 17.33
CA THR A 419 24.24 7.27 18.15
C THR A 419 24.98 8.09 19.23
N THR A 420 24.53 9.32 19.44
CA THR A 420 25.02 10.19 20.54
C THR A 420 23.98 10.31 21.65
N LEU A 421 22.77 9.81 21.40
CA LEU A 421 21.64 9.69 22.29
C LEU A 421 21.17 8.25 22.10
N GLY A 422 21.14 7.47 23.17
CA GLY A 422 20.74 6.07 23.18
C GLY A 422 19.71 5.78 24.26
N ILE A 423 19.66 4.52 24.70
CA ILE A 423 18.69 4.04 25.69
C ILE A 423 18.87 4.73 27.05
N ASP A 424 20.12 4.91 27.51
CA ASP A 424 20.41 5.52 28.80
C ASP A 424 19.87 6.96 28.87
N GLU A 425 20.09 7.76 27.83
CA GLU A 425 19.52 9.12 27.76
C GLU A 425 18.00 9.11 27.65
N TRP A 426 17.40 8.09 27.03
CA TRP A 426 15.95 7.96 26.91
C TRP A 426 15.33 7.67 28.27
N GLU A 427 15.89 6.73 29.03
CA GLU A 427 15.43 6.36 30.38
C GLU A 427 15.52 7.55 31.34
N ILE A 428 16.63 8.30 31.31
CA ILE A 428 16.79 9.54 32.09
C ILE A 428 15.72 10.56 31.71
N LEU A 429 15.44 10.71 30.40
CA LEU A 429 14.45 11.68 29.94
C LEU A 429 13.03 11.28 30.36
N GLU A 430 12.71 9.98 30.29
CA GLU A 430 11.43 9.42 30.74
C GLU A 430 11.21 9.62 32.24
N GLU A 431 12.26 9.41 33.05
CA GLU A 431 12.27 9.69 34.50
C GLU A 431 12.01 11.18 34.78
N ILE A 432 12.74 12.09 34.12
CA ILE A 432 12.58 13.55 34.31
C ILE A 432 11.19 14.04 33.89
N CYS A 433 10.57 13.38 32.90
CA CYS A 433 9.25 13.76 32.42
C CYS A 433 8.10 13.16 33.25
N ASP A 434 8.38 12.48 34.36
CA ASP A 434 7.38 11.89 35.28
C ASP A 434 6.32 11.03 34.55
N SER A 435 6.73 10.31 33.50
CA SER A 435 5.81 9.53 32.63
C SER A 435 4.73 10.35 31.89
N ASP A 436 4.84 11.68 31.80
CA ASP A 436 4.02 12.46 30.86
C ASP A 436 4.52 12.24 29.43
N GLY A 437 3.81 11.39 28.69
CA GLY A 437 4.16 11.03 27.32
C GLY A 437 4.22 12.22 26.35
N MET A 438 3.43 13.28 26.55
CA MET A 438 3.49 14.47 25.70
C MET A 438 4.72 15.32 26.02
N HIS A 439 5.06 15.43 27.31
CA HIS A 439 6.27 16.12 27.75
C HIS A 439 7.53 15.39 27.27
N LEU A 440 7.58 14.06 27.41
CA LEU A 440 8.65 13.21 26.90
C LEU A 440 8.82 13.37 25.39
N GLU A 441 7.72 13.32 24.63
CA GLU A 441 7.75 13.52 23.18
C GLU A 441 8.26 14.93 22.79
N LEU A 442 7.84 15.97 23.52
CA LEU A 442 8.32 17.33 23.25
C LEU A 442 9.83 17.43 23.49
N MET A 443 10.31 16.93 24.64
CA MET A 443 11.72 17.00 24.98
C MET A 443 12.58 16.17 24.02
N SER A 444 12.15 14.96 23.67
CA SER A 444 12.88 14.10 22.73
C SER A 444 12.97 14.75 21.35
N LYS A 445 11.88 15.33 20.86
CA LYS A 445 11.85 16.12 19.62
C LYS A 445 12.81 17.30 19.64
N LEU A 446 12.83 18.07 20.73
CA LEU A 446 13.71 19.25 20.84
C LEU A 446 15.19 18.85 20.83
N LEU A 447 15.56 17.84 21.62
CA LEU A 447 16.93 17.34 21.72
C LEU A 447 17.41 16.77 20.38
N ASP A 448 16.63 15.89 19.77
CA ASP A 448 17.02 15.28 18.49
C ASP A 448 17.01 16.31 17.35
N THR A 449 16.08 17.28 17.34
CA THR A 449 16.11 18.38 16.36
C THR A 449 17.41 19.19 16.49
N GLU A 450 17.85 19.59 17.69
CA GLU A 450 19.13 20.28 17.85
C GLU A 450 20.29 19.43 17.31
N ARG A 451 20.33 18.15 17.71
CA ARG A 451 21.36 17.19 17.28
C ARG A 451 21.44 17.07 15.75
N GLN A 452 20.30 16.97 15.06
CA GLN A 452 20.25 16.89 13.61
C GLN A 452 20.81 18.15 12.94
N PHE A 453 20.52 19.34 13.49
CA PHE A 453 21.06 20.60 13.00
C PHE A 453 22.54 20.81 13.37
N LYS A 454 23.02 20.23 14.48
CA LYS A 454 24.43 20.26 14.88
C LYS A 454 25.34 19.58 13.85
N LYS A 455 24.86 18.54 13.17
CA LYS A 455 25.59 17.86 12.09
C LYS A 455 25.63 18.64 10.76
N LYS A 456 24.80 19.68 10.60
CA LYS A 456 24.72 20.48 9.36
C LYS A 456 25.76 21.60 9.35
N THR A 457 26.36 21.86 8.20
CA THR A 457 27.29 22.98 7.99
C THR A 457 26.64 24.35 8.23
N ARG A 458 25.32 24.47 7.99
CA ARG A 458 24.53 25.68 8.26
C ARG A 458 23.22 25.30 8.95
N ARG A 459 22.89 26.01 10.04
CA ARG A 459 21.68 25.77 10.87
C ARG A 459 20.45 26.56 10.39
N VAL A 460 20.26 26.68 9.08
CA VAL A 460 19.14 27.44 8.50
C VAL A 460 17.83 26.67 8.73
N GLY A 461 16.79 27.31 9.28
CA GLY A 461 15.48 26.71 9.53
C GLY A 461 15.34 25.97 10.89
N ILE A 462 16.34 26.07 11.78
CA ILE A 462 16.28 25.44 13.10
C ILE A 462 15.14 26.00 13.96
N TYR A 463 14.95 27.31 14.00
CA TYR A 463 13.90 27.93 14.82
C TYR A 463 12.50 27.52 14.37
N GLU A 464 12.24 27.47 13.06
CA GLU A 464 10.98 26.97 12.50
C GLU A 464 10.75 25.49 12.87
N SER A 465 11.81 24.68 12.86
CA SER A 465 11.73 23.26 13.22
C SER A 465 11.43 23.08 14.72
N LEU A 466 12.08 23.85 15.60
CA LEU A 466 11.83 23.83 17.04
C LEU A 466 10.42 24.33 17.37
N GLU A 467 9.98 25.41 16.73
CA GLU A 467 8.61 25.93 16.89
C GLU A 467 7.56 24.86 16.51
N LYS A 468 7.83 24.09 15.46
CA LYS A 468 6.98 22.97 15.05
C LYS A 468 6.87 21.90 16.14
N CYS A 469 7.94 21.60 16.88
CA CYS A 469 7.90 20.66 18.00
C CYS A 469 6.86 21.10 19.05
N PHE A 470 6.88 22.38 19.44
CA PHE A 470 5.90 22.93 20.37
C PHE A 470 4.48 22.84 19.81
N ASN A 471 4.28 23.22 18.54
CA ASN A 471 2.97 23.17 17.90
C ASN A 471 2.34 21.77 17.91
N THR A 472 3.16 20.72 17.82
CA THR A 472 2.66 19.33 17.80
C THR A 472 2.55 18.69 19.17
N SER A 473 3.42 19.07 20.13
CA SER A 473 3.68 18.25 21.32
C SER A 473 3.52 18.99 22.65
N SER A 474 3.28 20.30 22.66
CA SER A 474 3.20 21.10 23.90
C SER A 474 1.84 21.07 24.62
N ARG A 475 0.84 20.37 24.08
CA ARG A 475 -0.54 20.37 24.61
C ARG A 475 -0.97 18.96 24.96
N SER A 476 -1.71 18.83 26.06
CA SER A 476 -2.42 17.58 26.37
C SER A 476 -3.41 17.22 25.25
N PRO A 477 -3.79 15.95 25.11
CA PRO A 477 -4.76 15.53 24.10
C PRO A 477 -6.07 16.31 24.16
N GLU A 478 -6.60 16.51 25.37
CA GLU A 478 -7.83 17.27 25.64
C GLU A 478 -7.72 18.72 25.18
N ALA A 479 -6.63 19.40 25.57
CA ALA A 479 -6.38 20.79 25.19
C ALA A 479 -6.18 20.95 23.67
N ALA A 480 -5.50 19.99 23.04
CA ALA A 480 -5.29 19.98 21.59
C ALA A 480 -6.61 19.79 20.82
N ILE A 481 -7.48 18.88 21.28
CA ILE A 481 -8.81 18.66 20.70
C ILE A 481 -9.70 19.89 20.90
N LYS A 482 -9.73 20.47 22.11
CA LYS A 482 -10.47 21.72 22.40
C LYS A 482 -10.05 22.86 21.47
N ASN A 483 -8.75 23.01 21.24
CA ASN A 483 -8.21 24.01 20.30
C ASN A 483 -8.68 23.76 18.85
N ALA A 484 -8.74 22.50 18.42
CA ALA A 484 -9.23 22.16 17.08
C ALA A 484 -10.72 22.51 16.89
N HIS A 485 -11.55 22.27 17.92
CA HIS A 485 -12.96 22.70 17.91
C HIS A 485 -13.07 24.23 17.85
N LEU A 486 -12.30 24.94 18.68
CA LEU A 486 -12.28 26.40 18.68
C LEU A 486 -11.91 27.00 17.32
N LYS A 487 -10.89 26.44 16.65
CA LYS A 487 -10.48 26.83 15.28
C LYS A 487 -11.56 26.56 14.24
N ARG A 488 -12.24 25.41 14.34
CA ARG A 488 -13.36 25.08 13.44
C ARG A 488 -14.48 26.09 13.60
N ASP A 489 -14.89 26.34 14.84
CA ASP A 489 -16.01 27.24 15.11
C ASP A 489 -15.71 28.68 14.67
N LEU A 490 -14.46 29.13 14.82
CA LEU A 490 -14.03 30.42 14.29
C LEU A 490 -14.13 30.50 12.76
N ARG A 491 -13.75 29.42 12.06
CA ARG A 491 -13.93 29.36 10.60
C ARG A 491 -15.41 29.38 10.22
N GLN A 492 -16.25 28.67 10.96
CA GLN A 492 -17.69 28.64 10.72
C GLN A 492 -18.31 30.03 10.98
N ALA A 493 -17.99 30.66 12.11
CA ALA A 493 -18.44 32.01 12.43
C ALA A 493 -17.95 33.06 11.40
N ALA A 494 -16.74 32.90 10.86
CA ALA A 494 -16.24 33.74 9.77
C ALA A 494 -17.00 33.56 8.46
N LEU A 495 -17.41 32.34 8.13
CA LEU A 495 -18.26 32.06 6.97
C LEU A 495 -19.68 32.61 7.16
N ASP A 496 -20.20 32.52 8.38
CA ASP A 496 -21.55 32.97 8.74
C ASP A 496 -21.64 34.49 9.02
N GLY A 497 -20.50 35.20 9.00
CA GLY A 497 -20.43 36.65 9.22
C GLY A 497 -20.64 37.09 10.68
N ASP A 498 -20.54 36.18 11.65
CA ASP A 498 -20.77 36.44 13.06
C ASP A 498 -19.53 37.03 13.75
N VAL A 499 -19.42 38.37 13.68
CA VAL A 499 -18.31 39.15 14.25
C VAL A 499 -18.25 39.06 15.79
N ALA A 500 -19.37 38.78 16.47
CA ALA A 500 -19.40 38.68 17.93
C ALA A 500 -18.72 37.39 18.41
N THR A 501 -19.10 36.26 17.81
CA THR A 501 -18.49 34.95 18.09
C THR A 501 -17.00 34.93 17.72
N ILE A 502 -16.59 35.63 16.66
CA ILE A 502 -15.16 35.77 16.30
C ILE A 502 -14.38 36.51 17.38
N ARG A 503 -14.89 37.65 17.89
CA ARG A 503 -14.19 38.44 18.93
C ARG A 503 -14.05 37.66 20.24
N GLU A 504 -15.09 36.92 20.64
CA GLU A 504 -15.08 36.11 21.85
C GLU A 504 -14.08 34.94 21.75
N LYS A 505 -14.12 34.19 20.65
CA LYS A 505 -13.24 33.03 20.44
C LYS A 505 -11.79 33.40 20.16
N VAL A 506 -11.52 34.57 19.57
CA VAL A 506 -10.14 35.10 19.44
C VAL A 506 -9.56 35.45 20.82
N LYS A 507 -10.35 36.03 21.74
CA LYS A 507 -9.89 36.28 23.12
C LYS A 507 -9.47 34.98 23.82
N GLN A 508 -10.24 33.91 23.66
CA GLN A 508 -9.92 32.57 24.20
C GLN A 508 -8.67 31.93 23.59
N LEU A 509 -8.28 32.28 22.36
CA LEU A 509 -7.02 31.82 21.74
C LEU A 509 -5.79 32.59 22.22
N THR A 510 -5.94 33.89 22.49
CA THR A 510 -4.84 34.77 22.90
C THR A 510 -4.52 34.70 24.39
N LEU A 511 -5.51 34.37 25.22
CA LEU A 511 -5.34 34.15 26.65
C LEU A 511 -5.36 32.64 26.89
N GLY A 512 -4.23 31.96 26.68
CA GLY A 512 -4.12 30.54 27.06
C GLY A 512 -4.45 30.41 28.55
N ASP A 513 -5.43 29.56 28.89
CA ASP A 513 -6.04 29.27 30.20
C ASP A 513 -5.28 29.87 31.41
N ALA A 514 -5.30 31.20 31.54
CA ALA A 514 -4.84 31.91 32.71
C ALA A 514 -6.09 32.08 33.56
N PRO A 515 -6.11 31.60 34.83
CA PRO A 515 -7.25 31.83 35.69
C PRO A 515 -7.51 33.33 35.74
N GLU A 516 -8.79 33.73 35.61
CA GLU A 516 -9.20 35.13 35.71
C GLU A 516 -8.59 35.72 36.97
N LYS A 517 -7.59 36.60 36.80
CA LYS A 517 -7.10 37.39 37.91
C LYS A 517 -8.25 38.29 38.31
N GLU A 518 -8.83 38.03 39.48
CA GLU A 518 -9.66 39.02 40.18
C GLU A 518 -8.95 40.37 40.09
N GLU A 519 -9.67 41.39 39.62
CA GLU A 519 -9.16 42.73 39.45
C GLU A 519 -8.69 43.30 40.80
N ALA A 520 -7.41 43.10 41.11
CA ALA A 520 -6.76 43.77 42.22
C ALA A 520 -6.65 45.26 41.87
N LYS A 521 -7.43 46.08 42.59
CA LYS A 521 -7.42 47.56 42.48
C LYS A 521 -5.97 48.09 42.46
N PRO A 522 -5.65 49.07 41.59
CA PRO A 522 -4.29 49.55 41.44
C PRO A 522 -3.80 50.21 42.74
N GLN A 523 -2.78 49.61 43.35
CA GLN A 523 -2.11 50.20 44.50
C GLN A 523 -1.23 51.36 44.03
N THR A 524 -1.62 52.58 44.39
CA THR A 524 -0.82 53.79 44.16
C THR A 524 0.28 53.93 45.20
N TRP A 525 1.44 54.46 44.80
CA TRP A 525 2.66 54.74 45.58
C TRP A 525 2.47 55.40 46.97
N ALA A 526 1.31 56.01 47.22
CA ALA A 526 0.91 56.56 48.51
C ALA A 526 0.65 55.48 49.60
N SER A 527 0.27 54.24 49.23
CA SER A 527 0.00 53.15 50.19
C SER A 527 1.27 52.62 50.87
N PHE A 528 2.43 52.74 50.22
CA PHE A 528 3.72 52.32 50.77
C PHE A 528 4.31 53.31 51.79
N LYS A 529 3.93 54.59 51.73
CA LYS A 529 4.62 55.64 52.49
C LYS A 529 4.02 55.96 53.87
N PHE A 530 2.79 55.49 54.15
CA PHE A 530 2.06 55.82 55.37
C PHE A 530 1.46 54.59 56.09
N ALA A 531 2.18 53.48 56.14
CA ALA A 531 1.86 52.41 57.08
C ALA A 531 2.15 52.91 58.51
N LYS A 532 1.12 53.41 59.20
CA LYS A 532 1.19 53.79 60.62
C LYS A 532 1.54 52.55 61.44
N LYS A 533 2.59 52.70 62.24
CA LYS A 533 3.09 51.77 63.25
C LYS A 533 2.34 52.02 64.56
N ASN A 534 1.58 51.05 65.05
CA ASN A 534 1.13 50.91 66.45
C ASN A 534 1.41 49.42 66.77
N VAL A 535 2.45 49.00 67.49
CA VAL A 535 2.75 49.12 68.94
C VAL A 535 1.57 48.72 69.82
N ASP A 536 1.74 47.53 70.45
CA ASP A 536 1.36 47.02 71.79
C ASP A 536 0.21 47.71 72.55
N ASP A 537 -0.60 47.07 73.39
CA ASP A 537 -0.31 45.99 74.32
C ASP A 537 -1.64 45.47 74.92
N SER A 538 -1.55 44.29 75.52
CA SER A 538 -2.20 43.84 76.77
C SER A 538 -3.73 43.86 76.98
N SER A 539 -4.22 42.64 77.25
CA SER A 539 -4.87 42.19 78.51
C SER A 539 -6.37 42.37 78.77
N ASP A 540 -6.94 41.22 79.17
CA ASP A 540 -8.02 40.95 80.15
C ASP A 540 -9.49 41.11 79.71
N GLU A 541 -10.18 39.99 79.48
CA GLU A 541 -10.91 39.21 80.52
C GLU A 541 -11.16 37.76 80.05
#